data_AF-A0A2N3GW94-F1
#
_entry.id   AF-A0A2N3GW94-F1
#
_cell.length_a   1.000
_cell.length_b   1.000
_cell.length_c   1.000
_cell.angle_alpha   90.00
_cell.angle_beta   90.00
_cell.angle_gamma   90.00
#
_symmetry.space_group_name_H-M   'P 1'
#
loop_
_entity.id
_entity.type
_entity.pdbx_description
1 polymer ?
#
loop_
_entity_poly.entity_id
_entity_poly.type
_entity_poly.pdbx_seq_one_letter_code
_entity_poly.pdbx_strand_id
1 'polypeptide(L)'
;MKHGDFEFERYPAERLHTRSVHSRATAEEKPLRLAILDEMLAQGGPARPADAGARIGMDAVTAEALARSMAEKHVIVMDDGAVTYAYPVSGMPTAHRVTLADGRTFSSMCAIDGMGTTYTFGQDITLESKCTMCGAPVRVEMSGGEVALAEPRSLHAVHADLTAEENWASSC
;
A
#
# COMPACT_ATOMS: atom_id res chain seq x y z
N MET A 1 -15.67 -4.99 11.59
CA MET A 1 -14.59 -5.20 12.58
C MET A 1 -15.00 -4.48 13.85
N LYS A 2 -15.10 -5.17 14.99
CA LYS A 2 -15.20 -4.49 16.28
C LYS A 2 -13.82 -3.83 16.49
N HIS A 3 -13.76 -2.51 16.65
CA HIS A 3 -12.53 -1.87 17.11
C HIS A 3 -12.26 -2.47 18.49
N GLY A 4 -11.19 -3.27 18.61
CA GLY A 4 -10.69 -3.67 19.91
C GLY A 4 -10.25 -2.41 20.65
N ASP A 5 -10.49 -2.36 21.95
CA ASP A 5 -9.97 -1.31 22.79
C ASP A 5 -8.44 -1.49 22.87
N PHE A 6 -7.71 -0.82 21.97
CA PHE A 6 -6.26 -0.81 21.98
C PHE A 6 -5.79 0.30 22.93
N GLU A 7 -5.11 -0.06 24.02
CA GLU A 7 -4.38 0.90 24.84
C GLU A 7 -2.96 1.07 24.29
N PHE A 8 -2.59 2.29 23.90
CA PHE A 8 -1.22 2.61 23.50
C PHE A 8 -0.51 3.39 24.60
N GLU A 9 0.77 3.09 24.83
CA GLU A 9 1.56 3.64 25.94
C GLU A 9 1.66 5.17 25.94
N ARG A 10 1.70 5.79 24.75
CA ARG A 10 1.98 7.23 24.60
C ARG A 10 0.87 8.06 23.95
N TYR A 11 -0.16 7.42 23.39
CA TYR A 11 -1.19 8.10 22.61
C TYR A 11 -2.56 7.48 22.83
N PRO A 12 -3.65 8.26 22.85
CA PRO A 12 -5.00 7.71 22.82
C PRO A 12 -5.26 7.08 21.43
N ALA A 13 -6.00 5.97 21.39
CA ALA A 13 -6.24 5.20 20.16
C ALA A 13 -6.83 6.03 19.02
N GLU A 14 -7.66 7.01 19.36
CA GLU A 14 -8.31 7.92 18.42
C GLU A 14 -7.31 8.74 17.60
N ARG A 15 -6.11 9.03 18.13
CA ARG A 15 -5.05 9.72 17.36
C ARG A 15 -4.43 8.85 16.27
N LEU A 16 -4.60 7.53 16.36
CA LEU A 16 -4.07 6.58 15.38
C LEU A 16 -5.15 6.11 14.40
N HIS A 17 -6.41 6.51 14.61
CA HIS A 17 -7.51 6.20 13.71
C HIS A 17 -7.43 7.04 12.44
N THR A 18 -7.00 6.42 11.34
CA THR A 18 -7.08 7.02 10.01
C THR A 18 -8.22 6.41 9.20
N ARG A 19 -8.92 7.23 8.41
CA ARG A 19 -9.90 6.71 7.44
C ARG A 19 -9.16 5.99 6.32
N SER A 20 -9.67 4.83 5.92
CA SER A 20 -9.11 4.08 4.80
C SER A 20 -9.04 4.94 3.54
N VAL A 21 -7.90 4.90 2.84
CA VAL A 21 -7.73 5.52 1.52
C VAL A 21 -8.82 5.06 0.55
N HIS A 22 -9.24 3.80 0.69
CA HIS A 22 -10.33 3.21 -0.09
C HIS A 22 -11.68 3.91 0.10
N SER A 23 -11.91 4.58 1.24
CA SER A 23 -13.16 5.34 1.47
C SER A 23 -13.22 6.67 0.72
N ARG A 24 -12.10 7.12 0.15
CA ARG A 24 -12.03 8.34 -0.69
C ARG A 24 -12.44 8.06 -2.15
N ALA A 25 -12.34 6.80 -2.59
CA ALA A 25 -12.71 6.38 -3.93
C ALA A 25 -14.23 6.23 -4.09
N THR A 26 -14.78 6.64 -5.24
CA THR A 26 -16.19 6.45 -5.62
C THR A 26 -16.48 4.98 -5.94
N ALA A 27 -17.76 4.63 -6.10
CA ALA A 27 -18.16 3.29 -6.52
C ALA A 27 -17.57 2.89 -7.89
N GLU A 28 -17.43 3.85 -8.81
CA GLU A 28 -16.89 3.64 -10.16
C GLU A 28 -15.35 3.52 -10.17
N GLU A 29 -14.68 4.20 -9.24
CA GLU A 29 -13.21 4.17 -9.14
C GLU A 29 -12.67 2.89 -8.51
N LYS A 30 -13.42 2.30 -7.57
CA LYS A 30 -12.97 1.12 -6.83
C LYS A 30 -12.61 -0.06 -7.73
N PRO A 31 -13.41 -0.44 -8.75
CA PRO A 31 -13.02 -1.47 -9.70
C PRO A 31 -11.72 -1.15 -10.43
N LEU A 32 -11.57 0.08 -10.92
CA LEU A 32 -10.35 0.49 -11.63
C LEU A 32 -9.12 0.46 -10.72
N ARG A 33 -9.26 0.90 -9.47
CA ARG A 33 -8.18 0.84 -8.48
C ARG A 33 -7.70 -0.59 -8.22
N LEU A 34 -8.62 -1.55 -8.13
CA LEU A 34 -8.25 -2.96 -7.96
C LEU A 34 -7.55 -3.49 -9.22
N ALA A 35 -8.05 -3.14 -10.41
CA ALA A 35 -7.40 -3.51 -11.67
C ALA A 35 -5.99 -2.91 -11.80
N ILE A 36 -5.78 -1.68 -11.32
CA ILE A 36 -4.46 -1.05 -11.26
C ILE A 36 -3.51 -1.85 -10.36
N LEU A 37 -3.96 -2.27 -9.17
CA LEU A 37 -3.13 -3.09 -8.27
C LEU A 37 -2.74 -4.43 -8.93
N ASP A 38 -3.70 -5.10 -9.57
CA ASP A 38 -3.44 -6.36 -10.27
C ASP A 38 -2.48 -6.18 -11.45
N GLU A 39 -2.58 -5.06 -12.18
CA GLU A 39 -1.65 -4.72 -13.26
C GLU A 39 -0.25 -4.45 -12.73
N MET A 40 -0.12 -3.65 -11.66
CA MET A 40 1.16 -3.36 -11.02
C MET A 40 1.86 -4.65 -10.54
N LEU A 41 1.11 -5.58 -9.94
CA LEU A 41 1.65 -6.88 -9.51
C LEU A 41 2.03 -7.76 -10.71
N ALA A 42 1.25 -7.76 -11.78
CA ALA A 42 1.51 -8.60 -12.95
C ALA A 42 2.78 -8.20 -13.69
N GLN A 43 3.04 -6.90 -13.84
CA GLN A 43 4.21 -6.39 -14.56
C GLN A 43 5.41 -6.08 -13.65
N GLY A 44 5.20 -6.00 -12.32
CA GLY A 44 6.23 -5.63 -11.35
C GLY A 44 6.65 -4.15 -11.46
N GLY A 45 5.72 -3.23 -11.74
CA GLY A 45 6.04 -1.83 -12.05
C GLY A 45 4.83 -0.89 -12.15
N PRO A 46 5.01 0.37 -12.59
CA PRO A 46 3.94 1.38 -12.68
C PRO A 46 2.90 1.04 -13.75
N ALA A 47 1.61 1.12 -13.42
CA ALA A 47 0.52 0.68 -14.31
C ALA A 47 -0.14 1.85 -15.04
N ARG A 48 -0.38 1.73 -16.34
CA ARG A 48 -1.20 2.71 -17.06
C ARG A 48 -2.68 2.46 -16.78
N PRO A 49 -3.47 3.50 -16.46
CA PRO A 49 -4.91 3.36 -16.24
C PRO A 49 -5.63 2.70 -17.41
N ALA A 50 -5.28 3.06 -18.65
CA ALA A 50 -5.86 2.45 -19.85
C ALA A 50 -5.67 0.92 -19.92
N ASP A 51 -4.47 0.42 -19.58
CA ASP A 51 -4.14 -1.01 -19.61
C ASP A 51 -4.92 -1.76 -18.52
N ALA A 52 -4.95 -1.21 -17.30
CA ALA A 52 -5.75 -1.75 -16.19
C ALA A 52 -7.26 -1.72 -16.50
N GLY A 53 -7.75 -0.64 -17.10
CA GLY A 53 -9.15 -0.46 -17.49
C GLY A 53 -9.60 -1.46 -18.54
N ALA A 54 -8.76 -1.73 -19.54
CA ALA A 54 -9.06 -2.71 -20.59
C ALA A 54 -9.34 -4.12 -20.03
N ARG A 55 -8.65 -4.52 -18.94
CA ARG A 55 -8.85 -5.82 -18.28
C ARG A 55 -10.23 -5.97 -17.63
N ILE A 56 -10.90 -4.87 -17.33
CA ILE A 56 -12.25 -4.84 -16.75
C ILE A 56 -13.30 -4.33 -17.74
N GLY A 57 -12.98 -4.22 -19.03
CA GLY A 57 -13.90 -3.78 -20.07
C GLY A 57 -14.21 -2.27 -20.04
N MET A 58 -13.35 -1.47 -19.41
CA MET A 58 -13.44 -0.01 -19.37
C MET A 58 -12.64 0.60 -20.52
N ASP A 59 -13.19 1.58 -21.22
CA ASP A 59 -12.46 2.29 -22.28
C ASP A 59 -11.36 3.19 -21.69
N ALA A 60 -10.34 3.45 -22.52
CA ALA A 60 -9.17 4.21 -22.09
C ALA A 60 -9.52 5.63 -21.63
N VAL A 61 -10.49 6.31 -22.25
CA VAL A 61 -10.84 7.69 -21.88
C VAL A 61 -11.45 7.73 -20.50
N THR A 62 -12.38 6.82 -20.20
CA THR A 62 -12.97 6.68 -18.86
C THR A 62 -11.93 6.26 -17.82
N ALA A 63 -11.05 5.30 -18.14
CA ALA A 63 -10.02 4.85 -17.21
C ALA A 63 -9.06 5.99 -16.81
N GLU A 64 -8.58 6.77 -17.79
CA GLU A 64 -7.71 7.92 -17.55
C GLU A 64 -8.42 9.03 -16.74
N ALA A 65 -9.70 9.28 -17.02
CA ALA A 65 -10.48 10.28 -16.27
C ALA A 65 -10.68 9.88 -14.81
N LEU A 66 -11.03 8.61 -14.54
CA LEU A 66 -11.18 8.09 -13.18
C LEU A 66 -9.84 8.05 -12.43
N ALA A 67 -8.74 7.68 -13.10
CA ALA A 67 -7.42 7.73 -12.50
C ALA A 67 -7.00 9.14 -12.10
N ARG A 68 -7.26 10.14 -12.95
CA ARG A 68 -7.02 11.55 -12.62
C ARG A 68 -7.83 12.00 -11.40
N SER A 69 -9.11 11.64 -11.34
CA SER A 69 -9.95 11.94 -10.17
C SER A 69 -9.42 11.25 -8.90
N MET A 70 -8.99 9.99 -9.00
CA MET A 70 -8.34 9.29 -7.89
C MET A 70 -7.04 9.98 -7.43
N ALA A 71 -6.23 10.48 -8.35
CA ALA A 71 -5.00 11.22 -8.04
C ALA A 71 -5.30 12.53 -7.30
N GLU A 72 -6.31 13.30 -7.74
CA GLU A 72 -6.80 14.51 -7.05
C GLU A 72 -7.30 14.24 -5.62
N LYS A 73 -7.77 13.01 -5.36
CA LYS A 73 -8.22 12.55 -4.03
C LYS A 73 -7.12 11.85 -3.22
N HIS A 74 -5.89 11.84 -3.73
CA HIS A 74 -4.75 11.15 -3.14
C HIS A 74 -5.02 9.66 -2.86
N VAL A 75 -5.78 9.01 -3.75
CA VAL A 75 -6.04 7.55 -3.71
C VAL A 75 -4.90 6.78 -4.39
N ILE A 76 -4.30 7.41 -5.40
CA ILE A 76 -3.15 6.92 -6.17
C ILE A 76 -2.18 8.09 -6.42
N VAL A 77 -0.94 7.78 -6.79
CA VAL A 77 0.04 8.74 -7.31
C VAL A 77 0.35 8.38 -8.75
N MET A 78 0.39 9.40 -9.60
CA MET A 78 0.70 9.25 -11.01
C MET A 78 1.95 10.05 -11.38
N ASP A 79 2.76 9.49 -12.27
CA ASP A 79 3.88 10.14 -12.94
C ASP A 79 3.89 9.71 -14.41
N ASP A 80 4.13 10.66 -15.32
CA ASP A 80 4.11 10.45 -16.78
C ASP A 80 2.91 9.60 -17.29
N GLY A 81 1.71 9.84 -16.73
CA GLY A 81 0.48 9.13 -17.09
C GLY A 81 0.38 7.68 -16.58
N ALA A 82 1.37 7.18 -15.84
CA ALA A 82 1.33 5.88 -15.19
C ALA A 82 1.10 6.04 -13.67
N VAL A 83 0.42 5.07 -13.08
CA VAL A 83 0.25 4.97 -11.63
C VAL A 83 1.53 4.38 -11.03
N THR A 84 2.29 5.22 -10.33
CA THR A 84 3.54 4.83 -9.66
C THR A 84 3.33 4.36 -8.24
N TYR A 85 2.20 4.70 -7.61
CA TYR A 85 1.82 4.19 -6.31
C TYR A 85 0.30 4.09 -6.16
N ALA A 86 -0.15 2.96 -5.62
CA ALA A 86 -1.51 2.76 -5.18
C ALA A 86 -1.45 1.91 -3.91
N TYR A 87 -1.80 2.47 -2.75
CA TYR A 87 -1.66 1.78 -1.47
C TYR A 87 -2.18 0.34 -1.50
N PRO A 88 -1.43 -0.65 -1.01
CA PRO A 88 -0.09 -0.56 -0.40
C PRO A 88 1.09 -0.78 -1.38
N VAL A 89 0.83 -0.82 -2.69
CA VAL A 89 1.79 -1.20 -3.74
C VAL A 89 2.50 0.02 -4.32
N SER A 90 3.82 -0.05 -4.38
CA SER A 90 4.67 0.83 -5.16
C SER A 90 5.03 0.17 -6.49
N GLY A 91 4.86 0.93 -7.57
CA GLY A 91 5.35 0.58 -8.90
C GLY A 91 6.85 0.87 -9.05
N MET A 92 7.44 1.59 -8.09
CA MET A 92 8.88 1.89 -8.08
C MET A 92 9.60 0.99 -7.07
N PRO A 93 10.82 0.52 -7.36
CA PRO A 93 11.60 -0.26 -6.41
C PRO A 93 11.86 0.52 -5.12
N THR A 94 11.63 -0.12 -3.98
CA THR A 94 11.95 0.41 -2.65
C THR A 94 12.78 -0.58 -1.84
N ALA A 95 13.23 -0.17 -0.66
CA ALA A 95 13.87 -1.09 0.28
C ALA A 95 12.91 -2.14 0.83
N HIS A 96 11.59 -1.94 0.72
CA HIS A 96 10.54 -2.75 1.32
C HIS A 96 9.96 -3.69 0.27
N ARG A 97 10.41 -4.95 0.27
CA ARG A 97 9.96 -5.97 -0.67
C ARG A 97 8.97 -6.91 0.01
N VAL A 98 7.79 -7.04 -0.58
CA VAL A 98 6.72 -7.91 -0.09
C VAL A 98 6.62 -9.12 -1.01
N THR A 99 6.48 -10.30 -0.41
CA THR A 99 6.15 -11.55 -1.09
C THR A 99 4.85 -12.09 -0.50
N LEU A 100 3.83 -12.26 -1.34
CA LEU A 100 2.57 -12.89 -0.97
C LEU A 100 2.74 -14.42 -0.87
N ALA A 101 1.87 -15.09 -0.12
CA ALA A 101 1.86 -16.54 0.01
C ALA A 101 1.74 -17.30 -1.34
N ASP A 102 1.17 -16.66 -2.36
CA ASP A 102 1.09 -17.21 -3.73
C ASP A 102 2.33 -16.95 -4.60
N GLY A 103 3.38 -16.33 -4.02
CA GLY A 103 4.67 -16.09 -4.66
C GLY A 103 4.77 -14.79 -5.44
N ARG A 104 3.69 -14.01 -5.60
CA ARG A 104 3.78 -12.67 -6.21
C ARG A 104 4.63 -11.75 -5.33
N THR A 105 5.52 -10.97 -5.95
CA THR A 105 6.40 -10.04 -5.24
C THR A 105 6.29 -8.63 -5.77
N PHE A 106 6.29 -7.63 -4.90
CA PHE A 106 6.24 -6.22 -5.25
C PHE A 106 6.91 -5.36 -4.16
N SER A 107 7.05 -4.06 -4.42
CA SER A 107 7.57 -3.09 -3.43
C SER A 107 6.42 -2.36 -2.74
N SER A 108 6.56 -2.05 -1.45
CA SER A 108 5.69 -1.10 -0.74
C SER A 108 6.42 0.22 -0.48
N MET A 109 5.71 1.33 -0.25
CA MET A 109 6.35 2.62 0.02
C MET A 109 7.03 2.65 1.39
N CYS A 110 6.39 2.08 2.42
CA CYS A 110 6.99 1.94 3.74
C CYS A 110 6.84 0.52 4.30
N ALA A 111 7.51 0.27 5.43
CA ALA A 111 7.40 -0.99 6.16
C ALA A 111 5.98 -1.25 6.69
N ILE A 112 5.28 -0.20 7.15
CA ILE A 112 3.91 -0.32 7.68
C ILE A 112 2.93 -0.69 6.56
N ASP A 113 3.02 -0.04 5.41
CA ASP A 113 2.27 -0.41 4.20
C ASP A 113 2.54 -1.86 3.80
N GLY A 114 3.82 -2.25 3.82
CA GLY A 114 4.26 -3.61 3.51
C GLY A 114 3.60 -4.66 4.39
N MET A 115 3.52 -4.43 5.70
CA MET A 115 2.76 -5.29 6.62
C MET A 115 1.24 -5.23 6.33
N GLY A 116 0.72 -4.04 6.03
CA GLY A 116 -0.70 -3.82 5.72
C GLY A 116 -1.20 -4.54 4.45
N THR A 117 -0.29 -4.99 3.59
CA THR A 117 -0.61 -5.81 2.41
C THR A 117 -1.37 -7.08 2.76
N THR A 118 -1.12 -7.68 3.94
CA THR A 118 -1.82 -8.90 4.38
C THR A 118 -3.33 -8.71 4.41
N TYR A 119 -3.79 -7.53 4.85
CA TYR A 119 -5.22 -7.19 4.92
C TYR A 119 -5.79 -6.79 3.57
N THR A 120 -4.96 -6.21 2.70
CA THR A 120 -5.40 -5.81 1.35
C THR A 120 -5.63 -7.03 0.45
N PHE A 121 -4.71 -8.00 0.49
CA PHE A 121 -4.78 -9.20 -0.35
C PHE A 121 -5.42 -10.41 0.35
N GLY A 122 -5.65 -10.34 1.67
CA GLY A 122 -6.21 -11.44 2.45
C GLY A 122 -5.29 -12.67 2.48
N GLN A 123 -3.97 -12.44 2.46
CA GLN A 123 -2.95 -13.47 2.36
C GLN A 123 -1.84 -13.24 3.40
N ASP A 124 -1.19 -14.32 3.81
CA ASP A 124 0.07 -14.25 4.55
C ASP A 124 1.16 -13.64 3.68
N ILE A 125 2.08 -12.89 4.28
CA ILE A 125 3.14 -12.18 3.56
C ILE A 125 4.49 -12.31 4.27
N THR A 126 5.55 -12.26 3.48
CA THR A 126 6.91 -11.96 3.94
C THR A 126 7.29 -10.56 3.49
N LEU A 127 7.72 -9.71 4.42
CA LEU A 127 8.29 -8.40 4.18
C LEU A 127 9.79 -8.44 4.47
N GLU A 128 10.60 -8.16 3.45
CA GLU A 128 12.04 -7.99 3.55
C GLU A 128 12.40 -6.51 3.40
N SER A 129 13.26 -6.01 4.27
CA SER A 129 13.62 -4.60 4.37
C SER A 129 15.06 -4.41 4.83
N LYS A 130 15.48 -3.15 5.01
CA LYS A 130 16.75 -2.77 5.62
C LYS A 130 16.55 -1.69 6.68
N CYS A 131 17.35 -1.73 7.74
CA CYS A 131 17.41 -0.65 8.71
C CYS A 131 17.89 0.64 8.04
N THR A 132 17.14 1.74 8.19
CA THR A 132 17.48 3.04 7.61
C THR A 132 18.76 3.65 8.19
N MET A 133 19.16 3.26 9.41
CA MET A 133 20.36 3.79 10.07
C MET A 133 21.63 3.01 9.75
N CYS A 134 21.58 1.68 9.70
CA CYS A 134 22.76 0.83 9.56
C CYS A 134 22.75 -0.12 8.35
N GLY A 135 21.65 -0.19 7.59
CA GLY A 135 21.53 -1.03 6.40
C GLY A 135 21.39 -2.53 6.67
N ALA A 136 21.39 -2.97 7.94
CA ALA A 136 21.20 -4.37 8.30
C ALA A 136 19.84 -4.90 7.80
N PRO A 137 19.77 -6.16 7.32
CA PRO A 137 18.52 -6.74 6.84
C PRO A 137 17.48 -6.83 7.96
N VAL A 138 16.23 -6.62 7.60
CA VAL A 138 15.05 -6.78 8.46
C VAL A 138 14.07 -7.70 7.75
N ARG A 139 13.47 -8.63 8.49
CA ARG A 139 12.44 -9.54 7.97
C ARG A 139 11.24 -9.57 8.92
N VAL A 140 10.05 -9.44 8.34
CA VAL A 140 8.78 -9.57 9.06
C VAL A 140 7.92 -10.57 8.31
N GLU A 141 7.28 -11.48 9.02
CA GLU A 141 6.29 -12.40 8.45
C GLU A 141 4.94 -12.14 9.11
N MET A 142 3.91 -11.91 8.30
CA MET A 142 2.53 -11.84 8.77
C MET A 142 1.85 -13.17 8.47
N SER A 143 1.21 -13.77 9.47
CA SER A 143 0.37 -14.96 9.30
C SER A 143 -0.97 -14.78 10.02
N GLY A 144 -2.08 -15.00 9.30
CA GLY A 144 -3.42 -14.82 9.86
C GLY A 144 -3.72 -13.39 10.33
N GLY A 145 -3.05 -12.39 9.75
CA GLY A 145 -3.14 -10.98 10.15
C GLY A 145 -2.25 -10.58 11.34
N GLU A 146 -1.52 -11.50 11.94
CA GLU A 146 -0.64 -11.23 13.09
C GLU A 146 0.83 -11.32 12.70
N VAL A 147 1.70 -10.65 13.47
CA VAL A 147 3.16 -10.75 13.28
C VAL A 147 3.64 -12.11 13.79
N ALA A 148 3.98 -13.01 12.88
CA ALA A 148 4.51 -14.33 13.18
C ALA A 148 6.03 -14.32 13.41
N LEU A 149 6.74 -13.45 12.68
CA LEU A 149 8.19 -13.26 12.79
C LEU A 149 8.55 -11.78 12.71
N ALA A 150 9.53 -11.38 13.52
CA ALA A 150 10.13 -10.05 13.51
C ALA A 150 11.64 -10.20 13.78
N GLU A 151 12.45 -10.00 12.73
CA GLU A 151 13.90 -10.13 12.78
C GLU A 151 14.59 -8.83 12.32
N PRO A 152 15.46 -8.24 13.15
CA PRO A 152 15.77 -8.63 14.53
C PRO A 152 14.59 -8.39 15.48
N ARG A 153 14.54 -9.10 16.62
CA ARG A 153 13.50 -8.89 17.64
C ARG A 153 13.46 -7.47 18.22
N SER A 154 14.55 -6.72 18.07
CA SER A 154 14.67 -5.32 18.46
C SER A 154 14.25 -4.34 17.37
N LEU A 155 13.56 -4.79 16.31
CA LEU A 155 13.10 -3.89 15.25
C LEU A 155 12.10 -2.88 15.82
N HIS A 156 12.17 -1.65 15.31
CA HIS A 156 11.20 -0.60 15.58
C HIS A 156 10.77 0.00 14.24
N ALA A 157 9.47 0.29 14.12
CA ALA A 157 8.94 1.08 13.01
C ALA A 157 8.83 2.54 13.47
N VAL A 158 9.37 3.45 12.67
CA VAL A 158 9.14 4.89 12.84
C VAL A 158 7.88 5.23 12.05
N HIS A 159 6.94 5.91 12.69
CA HIS A 159 5.72 6.40 12.05
C HIS A 159 5.61 7.91 12.26
N ALA A 160 4.98 8.58 11.29
CA ALA A 160 4.61 9.98 11.39
C ALA A 160 3.08 10.10 11.38
N ASP A 161 2.56 11.16 11.98
CA ASP A 161 1.14 11.49 11.90
C ASP A 161 0.84 12.11 10.53
N LEU A 162 0.32 11.29 9.61
CA LEU A 162 0.02 11.70 8.24
C LEU A 162 -1.28 12.52 8.14
N THR A 163 -2.02 12.72 9.24
CA THR A 163 -3.22 13.58 9.22
C THR A 163 -2.88 15.06 9.10
N ALA A 164 -1.63 15.44 9.36
CA ALA A 164 -1.10 16.79 9.19
C ALA A 164 -0.55 17.07 7.78
N GLU A 165 -0.48 16.06 6.90
CA GLU A 165 0.18 16.14 5.59
C GLU A 165 -0.79 15.85 4.44
N GLU A 166 -0.87 16.74 3.45
CA GLU A 166 -1.78 16.58 2.29
C GLU A 166 -1.31 15.47 1.33
N ASN A 167 0.00 15.21 1.25
CA ASN A 167 0.63 14.28 0.29
C ASN A 167 1.44 13.17 0.98
N TRP A 168 0.74 12.29 1.69
CA TRP A 168 1.34 11.14 2.36
C TRP A 168 1.94 10.10 1.37
N ALA A 169 1.31 9.93 0.21
CA ALA A 169 1.64 8.89 -0.76
C ALA A 169 3.03 9.04 -1.42
N SER A 170 3.66 10.21 -1.31
CA SER A 170 5.00 10.51 -1.82
C SER A 170 6.04 10.79 -0.73
N SER A 171 5.67 10.70 0.55
CA SER A 171 6.47 11.25 1.66
C SER A 171 6.87 10.18 2.70
N CYS A 172 6.72 8.91 2.37
CA CYS A 172 7.11 7.77 3.20
C CYS A 172 8.57 7.36 3.00
#